data_AF-A0A8S3VPW5-F1
#
_entry.id   AF-A0A8S3VPW5-F1
#
_cell.length_a   1.000
_cell.length_b   1.000
_cell.length_c   1.000
_cell.angle_alpha   90.00
_cell.angle_beta   90.00
_cell.angle_gamma   90.00
#
_symmetry.space_group_name_H-M   'P 1'
#
loop_
_entity.id
_entity.type
_entity.pdbx_description
1 polymer ?
#
loop_
_entity_poly.entity_id
_entity_poly.type
_entity_poly.pdbx_seq_one_letter_code
_entity_poly.pdbx_strand_id
1 'polypeptide(L)'
;MSLVVPEGSNVFKNRMEKARALRKFKEGLPKSPSKRCAVISTYLARRSPRSPTIANLKHSVSPVEMAVVADIQEIIKSTKLKRSKNARSVMNSVTASISGENLANSRGKIKLCKNLGLPARRVAGGQRIRSRILKSESSAWALTQQKTRKDSISEETKKTVYNFWLSDGISHPTGNKSDIKRERLGPNLYTSHMTHVLEKTQTEKYIDLQLCLNSDTVFDF
;
A
#
# COMPACT_ATOMS: atom_id res chain seq x y z
N MET A 1 -42.65 38.36 31.07
CA MET A 1 -42.60 37.09 31.82
C MET A 1 -41.16 36.79 32.21
N SER A 2 -40.81 37.10 33.46
CA SER A 2 -39.52 36.79 34.08
C SER A 2 -39.43 35.30 34.37
N LEU A 3 -38.52 34.59 33.69
CA LEU A 3 -38.26 33.18 33.94
C LEU A 3 -37.19 33.03 35.01
N VAL A 4 -37.65 32.67 36.21
CA VAL A 4 -36.83 32.14 37.30
C VAL A 4 -36.19 30.84 36.81
N VAL A 5 -34.87 30.83 36.67
CA VAL A 5 -34.10 29.59 36.51
C VAL A 5 -34.08 28.93 37.89
N PRO A 6 -34.52 27.68 38.07
CA PRO A 6 -34.41 27.02 39.36
C PRO A 6 -32.93 26.81 39.64
N GLU A 7 -32.40 27.54 40.63
CA GLU A 7 -31.09 27.26 41.20
C GLU A 7 -31.13 25.85 41.79
N GLY A 8 -30.39 24.91 41.20
CA GLY A 8 -30.19 23.58 41.78
C GLY A 8 -30.25 22.38 40.83
N SER A 9 -30.58 22.52 39.55
CA SER A 9 -30.46 21.39 38.61
C SER A 9 -29.00 21.17 38.20
N ASN A 10 -28.26 20.42 39.02
CA ASN A 10 -26.90 20.00 38.66
C ASN A 10 -26.97 19.01 37.49
N VAL A 11 -26.92 19.56 36.26
CA VAL A 11 -26.85 18.81 34.99
C VAL A 11 -25.64 17.87 34.94
N PHE A 12 -24.65 18.07 35.82
CA PHE A 12 -23.45 17.24 35.94
C PHE A 12 -23.41 16.54 37.30
N LYS A 13 -23.02 15.25 37.32
CA LYS A 13 -23.01 14.42 38.52
C LYS A 13 -21.91 14.83 39.50
N ASN A 14 -20.81 15.41 39.02
CA ASN A 14 -19.75 15.97 39.88
C ASN A 14 -18.98 17.13 39.22
N ARG A 15 -18.19 17.86 40.04
CA ARG A 15 -17.36 18.99 39.61
C ARG A 15 -16.35 18.60 38.53
N MET A 16 -15.80 17.39 38.59
CA MET A 16 -14.81 16.90 37.63
C MET A 16 -15.41 16.59 36.25
N GLU A 17 -16.67 16.18 36.20
CA GLU A 17 -17.43 15.98 34.97
C GLU A 17 -17.72 17.33 34.30
N LYS A 18 -18.15 18.33 35.07
CA LYS A 18 -18.30 19.71 34.59
C LYS A 18 -16.97 20.26 34.04
N ALA A 19 -15.87 20.09 34.76
CA ALA A 19 -14.55 20.55 34.31
C ALA A 19 -14.10 19.85 33.02
N ARG A 20 -14.31 18.52 32.90
CA ARG A 20 -13.98 17.76 31.68
C ARG A 20 -14.85 18.18 30.49
N ALA A 21 -16.14 18.40 30.70
CA ALA A 21 -17.05 18.88 29.67
C ALA A 21 -16.65 20.28 29.18
N LEU A 22 -16.33 21.19 30.11
CA LEU A 22 -15.85 22.54 29.79
C LEU A 22 -14.52 22.53 29.04
N ARG A 23 -13.59 21.64 29.42
CA ARG A 23 -12.29 21.52 28.71
C ARG A 23 -12.49 21.05 27.27
N LYS A 24 -13.28 20.00 27.05
CA LYS A 24 -13.62 19.51 25.70
C LYS A 24 -14.32 20.57 24.86
N PHE A 25 -15.21 21.36 25.47
CA PHE A 25 -15.88 22.45 24.77
C PHE A 25 -14.90 23.56 24.36
N LYS A 26 -14.02 23.98 25.28
CA LYS A 26 -12.99 25.01 25.00
C LYS A 26 -11.98 24.55 23.95
N GLU A 27 -11.58 23.28 23.96
CA GLU A 27 -10.70 22.68 22.94
C GLU A 27 -11.34 22.72 21.54
N GLY A 28 -12.67 22.68 21.44
CA GLY A 28 -13.40 22.73 20.18
C GLY A 28 -13.64 24.13 19.61
N LEU A 29 -13.31 25.20 20.34
CA LEU A 29 -13.53 26.58 19.89
C LEU A 29 -12.32 27.12 19.11
N PRO A 30 -12.52 28.07 18.18
CA PRO A 30 -11.43 28.74 17.49
C PRO A 30 -10.44 29.40 18.46
N LYS A 31 -9.14 29.46 18.14
CA LYS A 31 -8.14 30.09 19.04
C LYS A 31 -8.23 31.64 19.06
N SER A 32 -8.73 32.28 18.02
CA SER A 32 -8.88 33.76 17.96
C SER A 32 -10.04 34.25 18.83
N PRO A 33 -9.85 35.28 19.69
CA PRO A 33 -10.91 35.82 20.55
C PRO A 33 -12.15 36.30 19.78
N SER A 34 -11.96 37.02 18.68
CA SER A 34 -13.05 37.52 17.84
C SER A 34 -13.90 36.39 17.25
N LYS A 35 -13.25 35.35 16.71
CA LYS A 35 -13.95 34.17 16.18
C LYS A 35 -14.67 33.37 17.27
N ARG A 36 -14.15 33.34 18.51
CA ARG A 36 -14.85 32.71 19.65
C ARG A 36 -16.14 33.47 19.99
N CYS A 37 -16.07 34.80 20.09
CA CYS A 37 -17.24 35.62 20.40
C CYS A 37 -18.34 35.49 19.32
N ALA A 38 -17.96 35.43 18.05
CA ALA A 38 -18.90 35.17 16.95
C ALA A 38 -19.59 33.79 17.06
N VAL A 39 -18.84 32.74 17.40
CA VAL A 39 -19.41 31.39 17.57
C VAL A 39 -20.30 31.30 18.83
N ILE A 40 -19.92 31.96 19.92
CA ILE A 40 -20.70 31.96 21.16
C ILE A 40 -21.98 32.78 20.98
N SER A 41 -21.91 33.96 20.36
CA SER A 41 -23.09 34.80 20.09
C SER A 41 -24.09 34.10 19.16
N THR A 42 -23.62 33.45 18.09
CA THR A 42 -24.48 32.67 17.20
C THR A 42 -25.09 31.43 17.89
N TYR A 43 -24.36 30.79 18.80
CA TYR A 43 -24.86 29.69 19.62
C TYR A 43 -25.96 30.15 20.60
N LEU A 44 -25.70 31.24 21.33
CA LEU A 44 -26.66 31.84 22.28
C LEU A 44 -27.92 32.33 21.57
N ALA A 45 -27.78 32.90 20.37
CA ALA A 45 -28.91 33.36 19.55
C ALA A 45 -29.80 32.22 19.02
N ARG A 46 -29.27 31.01 18.82
CA ARG A 46 -30.00 29.91 18.17
C ARG A 46 -30.53 28.82 19.12
N ARG A 47 -30.26 28.89 20.43
CA ARG A 47 -30.74 27.96 21.50
C ARG A 47 -30.83 26.47 21.09
N SER A 48 -29.96 26.00 20.19
CA SER A 48 -29.97 24.63 19.71
C SER A 48 -28.54 24.06 19.72
N PRO A 49 -28.29 22.97 20.48
CA PRO A 49 -26.99 22.29 20.55
C PRO A 49 -26.50 21.72 19.20
N ARG A 50 -27.35 21.75 18.17
CA ARG A 50 -27.07 21.27 16.81
C ARG A 50 -27.21 22.41 15.81
N SER A 51 -26.36 23.44 15.89
CA SER A 51 -26.25 24.35 14.76
C SER A 51 -25.45 23.65 13.64
N PRO A 52 -26.01 23.49 12.42
CA PRO A 52 -25.31 22.88 11.31
C PRO A 52 -24.02 23.63 10.97
N THR A 53 -23.94 24.92 11.31
CA THR A 53 -22.77 25.77 11.12
C THR A 53 -21.55 25.29 11.93
N ILE A 54 -21.72 24.85 13.19
CA ILE A 54 -20.63 24.33 14.03
C ILE A 54 -20.22 22.90 13.59
N ALA A 55 -21.18 22.11 13.10
CA ALA A 55 -20.89 20.79 12.51
C ALA A 55 -20.11 20.92 11.19
N ASN A 56 -20.47 21.89 10.35
CA ASN A 56 -19.83 22.16 9.06
C ASN A 56 -18.44 22.78 9.21
N LEU A 57 -18.19 23.58 10.26
CA LEU A 57 -16.86 24.12 10.55
C LEU A 57 -15.80 23.04 10.85
N LYS A 58 -16.21 21.85 11.33
CA LYS A 58 -15.30 20.73 11.59
C LYS A 58 -14.94 19.93 10.32
N HIS A 59 -15.55 20.24 9.18
CA HIS A 59 -15.49 19.46 7.96
C HIS A 59 -15.13 20.25 6.71
N SER A 60 -14.68 21.51 6.80
CA SER A 60 -14.13 22.22 5.65
C SER A 60 -12.79 21.58 5.24
N VAL A 61 -12.86 20.52 4.44
CA VAL A 61 -11.72 19.94 3.73
C VAL A 61 -11.22 21.00 2.76
N SER A 62 -9.91 21.25 2.73
CA SER A 62 -9.37 22.27 1.82
C SER A 62 -9.68 21.89 0.36
N PRO A 63 -9.96 22.85 -0.54
CA PRO A 63 -10.16 22.56 -1.96
C PRO A 63 -8.98 21.79 -2.57
N VAL A 64 -7.77 22.07 -2.09
CA VAL A 64 -6.53 21.37 -2.46
C VAL A 64 -6.58 19.90 -2.06
N GLU A 65 -6.98 19.57 -0.82
CA GLU A 65 -7.12 18.18 -0.39
C GLU A 65 -8.13 17.40 -1.24
N MET A 66 -9.24 18.04 -1.65
CA MET A 66 -10.25 17.42 -2.50
C MET A 66 -9.72 17.12 -3.90
N ALA A 67 -9.00 18.06 -4.52
CA ALA A 67 -8.38 17.88 -5.82
C ALA A 67 -7.35 16.74 -5.78
N VAL A 68 -6.45 16.75 -4.79
CA VAL A 68 -5.43 15.70 -4.61
C VAL A 68 -6.07 14.31 -4.43
N VAL A 69 -7.16 14.21 -3.66
CA VAL A 69 -7.88 12.94 -3.49
C VAL A 69 -8.49 12.47 -4.82
N ALA A 70 -9.05 13.37 -5.63
CA ALA A 70 -9.62 13.04 -6.94
C ALA A 70 -8.54 12.52 -7.91
N ASP A 71 -7.38 13.19 -7.98
CA ASP A 71 -6.26 12.77 -8.82
C ASP A 71 -5.75 11.37 -8.42
N ILE A 72 -5.61 11.12 -7.11
CA ILE A 72 -5.20 9.80 -6.61
C ILE A 72 -6.24 8.74 -6.96
N GLN A 73 -7.54 9.05 -6.88
CA GLN A 73 -8.59 8.12 -7.31
C GLN A 73 -8.48 7.79 -8.80
N GLU A 74 -8.20 8.78 -9.65
CA GLU A 74 -8.03 8.57 -11.09
C GLU A 74 -6.81 7.69 -11.39
N ILE A 75 -5.68 7.95 -10.73
CA ILE A 75 -4.48 7.10 -10.82
C ILE A 75 -4.81 5.66 -10.40
N ILE A 76 -5.56 5.48 -9.31
CA ILE A 76 -5.97 4.15 -8.84
C ILE A 76 -6.86 3.46 -9.88
N LYS A 77 -7.84 4.16 -10.45
CA LYS A 77 -8.77 3.62 -11.46
C LYS A 77 -8.01 3.21 -12.73
N SER A 78 -7.22 4.12 -13.30
CA SER A 78 -6.44 3.86 -14.52
C SER A 78 -5.43 2.71 -14.32
N THR A 79 -4.78 2.64 -13.15
CA THR A 79 -3.84 1.56 -12.84
C THR A 79 -4.55 0.21 -12.67
N LYS A 80 -5.74 0.18 -12.06
CA LYS A 80 -6.55 -1.05 -11.93
C LYS A 80 -6.98 -1.60 -13.29
N LEU A 81 -7.22 -0.75 -14.29
CA LEU A 81 -7.60 -1.17 -15.64
C LEU A 81 -6.47 -1.89 -16.38
N LYS A 82 -5.21 -1.47 -16.19
CA LYS A 82 -4.06 -2.06 -16.89
C LYS A 82 -3.80 -3.54 -16.56
N ARG A 83 -4.13 -3.99 -15.35
CA ARG A 83 -4.07 -5.41 -14.89
C ARG A 83 -2.77 -6.17 -15.20
N SER A 84 -1.64 -5.47 -15.30
CA SER A 84 -0.31 -6.04 -15.58
C SER A 84 0.57 -6.13 -14.33
N LYS A 85 1.76 -6.73 -14.45
CA LYS A 85 2.78 -6.73 -13.38
C LYS A 85 3.28 -5.33 -13.06
N ASN A 86 3.54 -4.53 -14.08
CA ASN A 86 3.96 -3.14 -13.93
C ASN A 86 2.85 -2.32 -13.25
N ALA A 87 1.59 -2.52 -13.63
CA ALA A 87 0.46 -1.87 -12.97
C ALA A 87 0.35 -2.25 -11.48
N ARG A 88 0.61 -3.52 -11.13
CA ARG A 88 0.69 -3.95 -9.72
C ARG A 88 1.83 -3.26 -8.97
N SER A 89 2.99 -3.09 -9.61
CA SER A 89 4.13 -2.37 -9.02
C SER A 89 3.80 -0.88 -8.81
N VAL A 90 3.21 -0.22 -9.82
CA VAL A 90 2.73 1.18 -9.70
C VAL A 90 1.71 1.32 -8.56
N MET A 91 0.73 0.42 -8.46
CA MET A 91 -0.24 0.41 -7.35
C MET A 91 0.43 0.26 -5.99
N ASN A 92 1.46 -0.57 -5.88
CA ASN A 92 2.24 -0.72 -4.65
C ASN A 92 2.97 0.58 -4.28
N SER A 93 3.58 1.26 -5.27
CA SER A 93 4.23 2.56 -5.05
C SER A 93 3.25 3.64 -4.63
N VAL A 94 2.12 3.78 -5.36
CA VAL A 94 1.05 4.75 -5.03
C VAL A 94 0.54 4.51 -3.60
N THR A 95 0.23 3.25 -3.25
CA THR A 95 -0.28 2.91 -1.92
C THR A 95 0.77 3.12 -0.82
N ALA A 96 2.06 2.93 -1.09
CA ALA A 96 3.14 3.27 -0.16
C ALA A 96 3.31 4.78 0.04
N SER A 97 3.16 5.58 -1.03
CA SER A 97 3.26 7.04 -0.97
C SER A 97 2.18 7.65 -0.08
N ILE A 98 0.95 7.15 -0.17
CA ILE A 98 -0.19 7.67 0.61
C ILE A 98 -0.29 7.09 2.04
N SER A 99 0.42 6.00 2.36
CA SER A 99 0.29 5.27 3.65
C SER A 99 1.44 5.59 4.61
N GLY A 100 1.55 6.86 5.00
CA GLY A 100 2.59 7.37 5.92
C GLY A 100 2.40 6.96 7.39
N GLU A 101 3.38 7.27 8.24
CA GLU A 101 3.37 6.90 9.67
C GLU A 101 2.19 7.50 10.44
N ASN A 102 1.73 8.70 10.06
CA ASN A 102 0.53 9.34 10.62
C ASN A 102 -0.77 8.52 10.39
N LEU A 103 -0.76 7.58 9.45
CA LEU A 103 -1.87 6.66 9.17
C LEU A 103 -1.74 5.30 9.89
N ALA A 104 -0.61 5.03 10.56
CA ALA A 104 -0.36 3.76 11.24
C ALA A 104 -1.37 3.49 12.36
N ASN A 105 -1.62 4.53 13.18
CA ASN A 105 -2.29 4.42 14.46
C ASN A 105 -3.59 5.24 14.53
N SER A 106 -4.12 5.70 13.39
CA SER A 106 -5.17 6.71 13.37
C SER A 106 -6.50 6.25 12.76
N ARG A 107 -7.60 6.83 13.27
CA ARG A 107 -8.93 6.81 12.63
C ARG A 107 -8.88 7.35 11.19
N GLY A 108 -7.83 8.10 10.85
CA GLY A 108 -7.56 8.63 9.51
C GLY A 108 -7.41 7.54 8.45
N LYS A 109 -6.93 6.33 8.81
CA LYS A 109 -6.80 5.21 7.86
C LYS A 109 -8.15 4.79 7.28
N ILE A 110 -9.18 4.67 8.12
CA ILE A 110 -10.52 4.28 7.68
C ILE A 110 -11.11 5.37 6.78
N LYS A 111 -10.94 6.65 7.16
CA LYS A 111 -11.39 7.79 6.36
C LYS A 111 -10.69 7.83 4.99
N LEU A 112 -9.38 7.64 4.95
CA LEU A 112 -8.59 7.54 3.72
C LEU A 112 -9.07 6.38 2.83
N CYS A 113 -9.31 5.20 3.41
CA CYS A 113 -9.82 4.04 2.68
C CYS A 113 -11.15 4.33 2.00
N LYS A 114 -12.09 4.98 2.73
CA LYS A 114 -13.38 5.41 2.19
C LYS A 114 -13.20 6.44 1.08
N ASN A 115 -12.39 7.47 1.33
CA ASN A 115 -12.14 8.54 0.37
C ASN A 115 -11.47 8.04 -0.91
N LEU A 116 -10.63 6.99 -0.85
CA LEU A 116 -9.91 6.48 -2.03
C LEU A 116 -10.56 5.22 -2.65
N GLY A 117 -11.64 4.69 -2.06
CA GLY A 117 -12.25 3.44 -2.50
C GLY A 117 -11.27 2.25 -2.46
N LEU A 118 -10.42 2.20 -1.42
CA LEU A 118 -9.42 1.14 -1.23
C LEU A 118 -9.74 0.29 0.00
N PRO A 119 -9.50 -1.03 -0.06
CA PRO A 119 -9.65 -1.87 1.12
C PRO A 119 -8.51 -1.58 2.12
N ALA A 120 -8.83 -1.64 3.42
CA ALA A 120 -7.87 -1.36 4.50
C ALA A 120 -6.59 -2.22 4.43
N ARG A 121 -6.71 -3.45 3.92
CA ARG A 121 -5.58 -4.36 3.67
C ARG A 121 -4.58 -3.77 2.67
N ARG A 122 -5.05 -3.06 1.65
CA ARG A 122 -4.20 -2.46 0.60
C ARG A 122 -3.35 -1.32 1.17
N VAL A 123 -3.97 -0.45 1.97
CA VAL A 123 -3.31 0.65 2.69
C VAL A 123 -2.32 0.09 3.73
N ALA A 124 -2.71 -0.95 4.48
CA ALA A 124 -1.78 -1.64 5.39
C ALA A 124 -0.57 -2.23 4.66
N GLY A 125 -0.78 -2.83 3.49
CA GLY A 125 0.30 -3.34 2.63
C GLY A 125 1.22 -2.23 2.13
N GLY A 126 0.65 -1.11 1.67
CA GLY A 126 1.40 0.09 1.29
C GLY A 126 2.26 0.61 2.43
N GLN A 127 1.72 0.64 3.65
CA GLN A 127 2.47 1.04 4.83
C GLN A 127 3.65 0.12 5.13
N ARG A 128 3.49 -1.20 5.03
CA ARG A 128 4.61 -2.14 5.17
C ARG A 128 5.70 -1.90 4.12
N ILE A 129 5.31 -1.62 2.88
CA ILE A 129 6.24 -1.29 1.79
C ILE A 129 6.97 0.02 2.11
N ARG A 130 6.24 1.07 2.49
CA ARG A 130 6.80 2.36 2.87
C ARG A 130 7.77 2.23 4.05
N SER A 131 7.38 1.52 5.11
CA SER A 131 8.24 1.29 6.26
C SER A 131 9.49 0.49 5.89
N ARG A 132 9.41 -0.48 4.96
CA ARG A 132 10.61 -1.16 4.44
C ARG A 132 11.54 -0.20 3.71
N ILE A 133 10.99 0.70 2.89
CA ILE A 133 11.78 1.69 2.14
C ILE A 133 12.44 2.70 3.10
N LEU A 134 11.73 3.14 4.14
CA LEU A 134 12.19 4.20 5.04
C LEU A 134 13.00 3.70 6.26
N LYS A 135 12.84 2.44 6.70
CA LYS A 135 13.52 1.90 7.89
C LYS A 135 14.93 1.34 7.62
N SER A 136 15.78 2.08 6.88
CA SER A 136 17.23 2.25 7.13
C SER A 136 18.17 2.14 5.92
N GLU A 137 19.28 2.89 6.00
CA GLU A 137 20.54 2.64 5.29
C GLU A 137 21.08 1.23 5.57
N SER A 138 21.01 0.73 6.81
CA SER A 138 21.48 -0.62 7.16
C SER A 138 20.70 -1.76 6.49
N SER A 139 19.39 -1.63 6.28
CA SER A 139 18.54 -2.66 5.66
C SER A 139 18.65 -2.70 4.14
N ALA A 140 19.02 -1.58 3.51
CA ALA A 140 19.35 -1.53 2.09
C ALA A 140 20.71 -2.18 1.79
N TRP A 141 21.60 -2.27 2.79
CA TRP A 141 22.96 -2.81 2.70
C TRP A 141 23.17 -4.17 3.37
N ALA A 142 22.23 -4.65 4.19
CA ALA A 142 22.31 -5.98 4.78
C ALA A 142 22.26 -7.06 3.68
N LEU A 143 23.39 -7.73 3.48
CA LEU A 143 23.63 -8.80 2.50
C LEU A 143 22.54 -9.90 2.54
N THR A 144 21.96 -10.14 3.72
CA THR A 144 20.88 -11.12 3.96
C THR A 144 19.47 -10.64 3.61
N GLN A 145 19.24 -9.33 3.48
CA GLN A 145 17.93 -8.72 3.21
C GLN A 145 17.79 -8.19 1.77
N GLN A 146 18.91 -7.97 1.08
CA GLN A 146 18.87 -7.92 -0.38
C GLN A 146 18.38 -9.29 -0.84
N LYS A 147 17.24 -9.33 -1.54
CA LYS A 147 17.05 -10.41 -2.52
C LYS A 147 18.34 -10.42 -3.31
N THR A 148 19.11 -11.51 -3.21
CA THR A 148 20.26 -11.79 -4.06
C THR A 148 19.87 -11.27 -5.42
N ARG A 149 20.58 -10.24 -5.91
CA ARG A 149 20.28 -9.65 -7.21
C ARG A 149 20.04 -10.85 -8.11
N LYS A 150 18.84 -10.92 -8.71
CA LYS A 150 18.59 -11.79 -9.86
C LYS A 150 19.84 -11.62 -10.69
N ASP A 151 20.66 -12.67 -10.80
CA ASP A 151 22.05 -12.52 -11.20
C ASP A 151 22.12 -11.55 -12.37
N SER A 152 23.12 -10.66 -12.37
CA SER A 152 23.34 -9.70 -13.46
C SER A 152 23.80 -10.40 -14.75
N ILE A 153 23.24 -11.57 -15.00
CA ILE A 153 23.29 -12.34 -16.23
C ILE A 153 22.52 -11.54 -17.26
N SER A 154 23.17 -11.27 -18.39
CA SER A 154 22.55 -10.60 -19.53
C SER A 154 21.33 -11.39 -20.00
N GLU A 155 20.39 -10.73 -20.67
CA GLU A 155 19.25 -11.45 -21.24
C GLU A 155 19.69 -12.48 -22.30
N GLU A 156 20.84 -12.26 -22.97
CA GLU A 156 21.41 -13.29 -23.85
C GLU A 156 21.79 -14.54 -23.06
N THR A 157 22.54 -14.40 -21.97
CA THR A 157 22.99 -15.57 -21.19
C THR A 157 21.80 -16.29 -20.54
N LYS A 158 20.75 -15.56 -20.11
CA LYS A 158 19.50 -16.18 -19.65
C LYS A 158 18.82 -16.98 -20.75
N LYS A 159 18.80 -16.46 -21.98
CA LYS A 159 18.23 -17.14 -23.15
C LYS A 159 19.05 -18.38 -23.51
N THR A 160 20.37 -18.31 -23.45
CA THR A 160 21.26 -19.45 -23.68
C THR A 160 21.03 -20.55 -22.65
N VAL A 161 20.97 -20.20 -21.36
CA VAL A 161 20.66 -21.15 -20.29
C VAL A 161 19.27 -21.75 -20.48
N TYR A 162 18.27 -20.93 -20.81
CA TYR A 162 16.91 -21.42 -21.08
C TYR A 162 16.88 -22.41 -22.24
N ASN A 163 17.52 -22.08 -23.38
CA ASN A 163 17.58 -22.95 -24.55
C ASN A 163 18.35 -24.24 -24.26
N PHE A 164 19.44 -24.18 -23.48
CA PHE A 164 20.17 -25.35 -23.03
C PHE A 164 19.26 -26.31 -22.28
N TRP A 165 18.53 -25.83 -21.27
CA TRP A 165 17.62 -26.69 -20.52
C TRP A 165 16.45 -27.21 -21.35
N LEU A 166 16.10 -26.55 -22.45
CA LEU A 166 15.03 -26.96 -23.37
C LEU A 166 15.48 -27.97 -24.42
N SER A 167 16.78 -28.27 -24.53
CA SER A 167 17.27 -29.21 -25.54
C SER A 167 16.79 -30.63 -25.26
N ASP A 168 16.57 -31.38 -26.33
CA ASP A 168 16.11 -32.76 -26.28
C ASP A 168 16.98 -33.62 -25.37
N GLY A 169 16.33 -34.42 -24.51
CA GLY A 169 17.00 -35.30 -23.55
C GLY A 169 17.49 -34.63 -22.26
N ILE A 170 17.23 -33.32 -22.07
CA ILE A 170 17.50 -32.64 -20.79
C ILE A 170 16.21 -32.35 -20.03
N SER A 171 15.20 -31.81 -20.71
CA SER A 171 13.89 -31.60 -20.13
C SER A 171 12.79 -31.85 -21.15
N HIS A 172 11.60 -32.20 -20.69
CA HIS A 172 10.43 -32.33 -21.54
C HIS A 172 9.23 -31.61 -20.91
N PRO A 173 8.28 -31.11 -21.72
CA PRO A 173 7.04 -30.57 -21.20
C PRO A 173 6.19 -31.71 -20.61
N THR A 174 5.63 -31.49 -19.42
CA THR A 174 4.83 -32.52 -18.72
C THR A 174 3.51 -32.87 -19.45
N GLY A 175 3.10 -32.08 -20.45
CA GLY A 175 1.86 -32.26 -21.21
C GLY A 175 0.56 -31.96 -20.45
N ASN A 176 0.61 -31.87 -19.12
CA ASN A 176 -0.55 -31.59 -18.27
C ASN A 176 -0.96 -30.11 -18.29
N LYS A 177 -2.27 -29.85 -18.30
CA LYS A 177 -2.83 -28.48 -18.25
C LYS A 177 -2.55 -27.77 -16.92
N SER A 178 -2.34 -28.51 -15.82
CA SER A 178 -1.93 -27.98 -14.51
C SER A 178 -0.54 -27.34 -14.54
N ASP A 179 0.26 -27.77 -15.51
CA ASP A 179 1.69 -27.51 -15.59
C ASP A 179 1.96 -26.36 -16.58
N ILE A 180 0.96 -25.51 -16.79
CA ILE A 180 1.06 -24.30 -17.59
C ILE A 180 1.04 -23.10 -16.64
N LYS A 181 2.22 -22.49 -16.45
CA LYS A 181 2.32 -21.23 -15.72
C LYS A 181 1.90 -20.08 -16.62
N ARG A 182 0.90 -19.33 -16.18
CA ARG A 182 0.38 -18.16 -16.91
C ARG A 182 0.87 -16.87 -16.26
N GLU A 183 1.53 -16.02 -17.05
CA GLU A 183 1.82 -14.64 -16.66
C GLU A 183 0.82 -13.70 -17.33
N ARG A 184 0.15 -12.87 -16.53
CA ARG A 184 -0.83 -11.90 -17.04
C ARG A 184 -0.11 -10.65 -17.55
N LEU A 185 -0.19 -10.42 -18.85
CA LEU A 185 0.34 -9.21 -19.50
C LEU A 185 -0.66 -8.06 -19.46
N GLY A 186 -1.97 -8.35 -19.56
CA GLY A 186 -3.03 -7.34 -19.59
C GLY A 186 -4.43 -7.89 -19.31
N PRO A 187 -5.49 -7.11 -19.56
CA PRO A 187 -6.87 -7.59 -19.51
C PRO A 187 -7.06 -8.76 -20.48
N ASN A 188 -7.45 -9.93 -19.97
CA ASN A 188 -7.61 -11.18 -20.74
C ASN A 188 -6.42 -11.63 -21.61
N LEU A 189 -5.27 -10.98 -21.50
CA LEU A 189 -4.04 -11.31 -22.22
C LEU A 189 -3.04 -11.98 -21.29
N TYR A 190 -2.64 -13.19 -21.64
CA TYR A 190 -1.75 -14.03 -20.86
C TYR A 190 -0.66 -14.61 -21.76
N THR A 191 0.57 -14.68 -21.24
CA THR A 191 1.58 -15.59 -21.78
C THR A 191 1.52 -16.89 -20.99
N SER A 192 1.53 -18.01 -21.70
CA SER A 192 1.59 -19.35 -21.10
C SER A 192 2.96 -19.93 -21.33
N HIS A 193 3.58 -20.39 -20.25
CA HIS A 193 4.83 -21.14 -20.28
C HIS A 193 4.55 -22.53 -19.73
N MET A 194 4.88 -23.56 -20.51
CA MET A 194 4.88 -24.92 -19.98
C MET A 194 5.97 -25.02 -18.91
N THR A 195 5.66 -25.68 -17.80
CA THR A 195 6.71 -26.15 -16.90
C THR A 195 7.30 -27.42 -17.48
N HIS A 196 8.62 -27.49 -17.42
CA HIS A 196 9.37 -28.64 -17.88
C HIS A 196 9.76 -29.50 -16.68
N VAL A 197 9.72 -30.81 -16.87
CA VAL A 197 10.34 -31.78 -15.97
C VAL A 197 11.76 -32.01 -16.46
N LEU A 198 12.72 -31.99 -15.54
CA LEU A 198 14.11 -32.30 -15.85
C LEU A 198 14.28 -33.82 -15.87
N GLU A 199 14.74 -34.35 -16.99
CA GLU A 199 15.09 -35.78 -17.15
C GLU A 199 16.47 -36.08 -16.54
N LYS A 200 17.35 -35.08 -16.55
CA LYS A 200 18.66 -35.14 -15.93
C LYS A 200 18.77 -34.12 -14.81
N THR A 201 19.36 -34.54 -13.70
CA THR A 201 19.62 -33.61 -12.59
C THR A 201 20.70 -32.60 -12.98
N GLN A 202 20.72 -31.45 -12.31
CA GLN A 202 21.75 -30.44 -12.53
C GLN A 202 23.15 -31.00 -12.32
N THR A 203 23.31 -31.91 -11.37
CA THR A 203 24.57 -32.59 -11.06
C THR A 203 25.00 -33.53 -12.17
N GLU A 204 24.08 -34.34 -12.73
CA GLU A 204 24.39 -35.22 -13.86
C GLU A 204 24.86 -34.44 -15.07
N LYS A 205 24.21 -33.32 -15.39
CA LYS A 205 24.65 -32.47 -16.51
C LYS A 205 25.97 -31.76 -16.27
N TYR A 206 26.25 -31.38 -15.02
CA TYR A 206 27.55 -30.84 -14.66
C TYR A 206 28.66 -31.88 -14.87
N ILE A 207 28.41 -33.14 -14.48
CA ILE A 207 29.35 -34.25 -14.69
C ILE A 207 29.53 -34.56 -16.18
N ASP A 208 28.44 -34.63 -16.97
CA ASP A 208 28.50 -34.80 -18.43
C ASP A 208 29.41 -33.74 -19.09
N LEU A 209 29.26 -32.47 -18.68
CA LEU A 209 30.07 -31.36 -19.19
C LEU A 209 31.55 -31.47 -18.78
N GLN A 210 31.84 -31.84 -17.52
CA GLN A 210 33.22 -32.05 -17.08
C GLN A 210 33.89 -33.20 -17.85
N LEU A 211 33.17 -34.29 -18.09
CA LEU A 211 33.69 -35.43 -18.85
C LEU A 211 33.97 -35.06 -20.31
N CYS A 212 33.11 -34.28 -20.97
CA CYS A 212 33.34 -33.81 -22.34
C CYS A 212 34.53 -32.84 -22.43
N LEU A 213 34.66 -31.91 -21.48
CA LEU A 213 35.78 -30.98 -21.44
C LEU A 213 37.13 -31.68 -21.18
N ASN A 214 37.12 -32.72 -20.36
CA ASN A 214 38.32 -33.52 -20.07
C ASN A 214 38.67 -34.49 -21.21
N SER A 215 37.71 -34.90 -22.04
CA SER A 215 37.99 -35.71 -23.24
C SER A 215 38.60 -34.91 -24.38
N ASP A 216 38.31 -33.61 -24.45
CA ASP A 216 38.88 -32.71 -25.47
C ASP A 216 40.33 -32.28 -25.15
N THR A 217 40.81 -32.54 -23.92
CA THR A 217 42.21 -32.27 -23.52
C THR A 217 43.17 -33.44 -23.72
N VAL A 218 42.74 -34.54 -24.34
CA VAL A 218 43.58 -35.77 -24.54
C VAL A 218 44.07 -35.93 -25.98
N PHE A 219 43.85 -34.95 -26.87
CA PHE A 219 44.48 -34.90 -28.18
C PHE A 219 45.16 -33.56 -28.40
N ASP A 220 46.37 -33.40 -27.87
CA ASP A 220 47.48 -32.75 -28.57
C ASP A 220 48.80 -33.07 -27.85
N PHE A 221 49.64 -33.82 -28.57
CA PHE A 221 51.01 -34.32 -28.32
C PHE A 221 51.20 -35.58 -27.45
#